data_AF-A0A2N0MWB1-F1
#
_entry.id   AF-A0A2N0MWB1-F1
#
_cell.length_a   1.000
_cell.length_b   1.000
_cell.length_c   1.000
_cell.angle_alpha   90.00
_cell.angle_beta   90.00
_cell.angle_gamma   90.00
#
_symmetry.space_group_name_H-M   'P 1'
#
loop_
_entity.id
_entity.type
_entity.pdbx_description
1 polymer ?
#
loop_
_entity_poly.entity_id
_entity_poly.type
_entity_poly.pdbx_seq_one_letter_code
_entity_poly.pdbx_strand_id
1 'polypeptide(L)'
;MSQFELEQGDQLLQLELERYPQDEAATQLQAWEAADEYLLQTLTTDALNGRPVLIFNDAFGTLACALQQFEPTSISDSFMSQLATRHNLRLNHFDESRVAQQSSLVPLPINPGLVVIKVPKTLALLEQQLIALREVVTPDTQIIAGAKARDIHTSTLQLFEKILGPTKTTLAWKKARLIHCQPTLPAQAAEPVTTEWALDDSEFRITNHANVFSRTGLDIGARFFMQHLPEGIEGRIADLGCGNGVIGMTALALNPDAEMLFVDESYMAVESSKLNVENNLPEDINRCQFEVNNMLAGVERESLHAVLCNPPFHQGTVISDDTAWRMFCDAKRCLQTGGELRIVGNRHLDYYQKLRRLFGNCTTIATNQKFVILRAVKSAARG
;
A
#
# COMPACT_ATOMS: atom_id res chain seq x y z
N MET A 1 -2.73 -8.99 20.47
CA MET A 1 -3.97 -9.77 20.26
C MET A 1 -5.19 -8.98 20.69
N SER A 2 -6.18 -8.84 19.81
CA SER A 2 -7.49 -8.25 20.09
C SER A 2 -8.58 -9.28 19.82
N GLN A 3 -9.48 -9.50 20.78
CA GLN A 3 -10.69 -10.27 20.56
C GLN A 3 -11.73 -9.40 19.85
N PHE A 4 -12.38 -9.98 18.84
CA PHE A 4 -13.53 -9.42 18.17
C PHE A 4 -14.71 -10.35 18.40
N GLU A 5 -15.79 -9.81 18.95
CA GLU A 5 -17.00 -10.56 19.23
C GLU A 5 -18.17 -9.87 18.55
N LEU A 6 -18.98 -10.65 17.84
CA LEU A 6 -20.16 -10.16 17.16
C LEU A 6 -21.31 -11.15 17.33
N GLU A 7 -22.41 -10.68 17.89
CA GLU A 7 -23.67 -11.41 17.92
C GLU A 7 -24.37 -11.29 16.55
N GLN A 8 -24.61 -12.42 15.89
CA GLN A 8 -25.39 -12.52 14.66
C GLN A 8 -26.58 -13.47 14.90
N GLY A 9 -27.73 -12.91 15.30
CA GLY A 9 -28.89 -13.71 15.69
C GLY A 9 -28.58 -14.57 16.93
N ASP A 10 -28.76 -15.89 16.82
CA ASP A 10 -28.49 -16.85 17.90
C ASP A 10 -27.02 -17.34 17.93
N GLN A 11 -26.16 -16.86 17.03
CA GLN A 11 -24.75 -17.27 16.94
C GLN A 11 -23.80 -16.14 17.36
N LEU A 12 -22.76 -16.49 18.11
CA LEU A 12 -21.68 -15.60 18.48
C LEU A 12 -20.46 -15.88 17.60
N LEU A 13 -20.08 -14.91 16.76
CA LEU A 13 -18.81 -14.93 16.04
C LEU A 13 -17.73 -14.39 16.97
N GLN A 14 -16.73 -15.22 17.31
CA GLN A 14 -15.54 -14.83 18.05
C GLN A 14 -14.32 -14.98 17.14
N LEU A 15 -13.53 -13.92 17.01
CA LEU A 15 -12.28 -13.89 16.25
C LEU A 15 -11.13 -13.38 17.10
N GLU A 16 -10.00 -14.06 17.03
CA GLU A 16 -8.72 -13.57 17.51
C GLU A 16 -8.01 -12.85 16.37
N LEU A 17 -7.80 -11.55 16.51
CA LEU A 17 -7.22 -10.73 15.44
C LEU A 17 -6.00 -9.95 15.92
N GLU A 18 -5.03 -9.83 15.04
CA GLU A 18 -3.78 -9.13 15.28
C GLU A 18 -3.40 -8.20 14.14
N ARG A 19 -2.76 -7.08 14.51
CA ARG A 19 -2.11 -6.22 13.53
C ARG A 19 -0.89 -6.92 12.99
N TYR A 20 -0.60 -6.68 11.73
CA TYR A 20 0.56 -7.21 11.05
C TYR A 20 1.38 -6.10 10.38
N PRO A 21 2.71 -6.11 10.50
CA PRO A 21 3.47 -6.97 11.40
C PRO A 21 3.14 -6.61 12.85
N GLN A 22 3.30 -7.57 13.77
CA GLN A 22 3.13 -7.30 15.18
C GLN A 22 4.08 -6.17 15.61
N ASP A 23 3.55 -5.27 16.43
CA ASP A 23 4.30 -4.17 17.01
C ASP A 23 4.08 -4.19 18.53
N GLU A 24 5.12 -4.59 19.24
CA GLU A 24 5.12 -4.69 20.71
C GLU A 24 4.91 -3.32 21.37
N ALA A 25 5.24 -2.21 20.69
CA ALA A 25 5.07 -0.85 21.21
C ALA A 25 3.64 -0.32 21.01
N ALA A 26 2.85 -0.90 20.11
CA ALA A 26 1.52 -0.41 19.71
C ALA A 26 0.37 -1.16 20.40
N THR A 27 0.49 -1.43 21.71
CA THR A 27 -0.47 -2.24 22.49
C THR A 27 -1.92 -1.72 22.50
N GLN A 28 -2.16 -0.46 22.15
CA GLN A 28 -3.51 0.14 22.08
C GLN A 28 -4.16 0.06 20.69
N LEU A 29 -3.42 -0.31 19.63
CA LEU A 29 -3.97 -0.38 18.28
C LEU A 29 -4.54 -1.77 18.02
N GLN A 30 -5.80 -1.82 17.59
CA GLN A 30 -6.49 -3.06 17.23
C GLN A 30 -6.33 -3.38 15.74
N ALA A 31 -6.60 -4.65 15.40
CA ALA A 31 -6.65 -5.16 14.03
C ALA A 31 -7.98 -4.79 13.32
N TRP A 32 -8.95 -4.31 14.08
CA TRP A 32 -10.26 -3.91 13.61
C TRP A 32 -10.63 -2.55 14.21
N GLU A 33 -11.64 -1.92 13.64
CA GLU A 33 -12.24 -0.70 14.17
C GLU A 33 -13.77 -0.76 14.11
N ALA A 34 -14.44 0.18 14.76
CA ALA A 34 -15.91 0.24 14.80
C ALA A 34 -16.58 0.18 13.41
N ALA A 35 -15.90 0.61 12.34
CA ALA A 35 -16.44 0.49 10.99
C ALA A 35 -16.52 -0.98 10.50
N ASP A 36 -15.58 -1.84 10.88
CA ASP A 36 -15.64 -3.28 10.57
C ASP A 36 -16.82 -3.94 11.28
N GLU A 37 -16.95 -3.66 12.59
CA GLU A 37 -18.05 -4.15 13.42
C GLU A 37 -19.41 -3.69 12.86
N TYR A 38 -19.52 -2.40 12.50
CA TYR A 38 -20.77 -1.84 11.99
C TYR A 38 -21.15 -2.42 10.62
N LEU A 39 -20.16 -2.63 9.74
CA LEU A 39 -20.39 -3.32 8.47
C LEU A 39 -20.99 -4.70 8.75
N LEU A 40 -20.32 -5.55 9.53
CA LEU A 40 -20.75 -6.92 9.80
C LEU A 40 -22.12 -7.02 10.49
N GLN A 41 -22.49 -6.05 11.34
CA GLN A 41 -23.84 -5.96 11.93
C GLN A 41 -24.94 -5.66 10.92
N THR A 42 -24.60 -5.00 9.81
CA THR A 42 -25.56 -4.48 8.82
C THR A 42 -25.69 -5.39 7.61
N LEU A 43 -24.73 -6.29 7.38
CA LEU A 43 -24.73 -7.20 6.24
C LEU A 43 -25.91 -8.17 6.31
N THR A 44 -26.52 -8.43 5.15
CA THR A 44 -27.54 -9.45 4.97
C THR A 44 -27.03 -10.48 3.97
N THR A 45 -26.81 -11.72 4.41
CA THR A 45 -26.18 -12.76 3.59
C THR A 45 -27.17 -13.76 2.98
N ASP A 46 -28.45 -13.65 3.32
CA ASP A 46 -29.49 -14.62 2.93
C ASP A 46 -29.72 -14.70 1.40
N ALA A 47 -29.41 -13.62 0.68
CA ALA A 47 -29.66 -13.49 -0.77
C ALA A 47 -28.38 -13.55 -1.63
N LEU A 48 -27.27 -14.04 -1.08
CA LEU A 48 -26.03 -14.18 -1.85
C LEU A 48 -26.20 -15.21 -2.99
N ASN A 49 -26.95 -16.30 -2.77
CA ASN A 49 -27.26 -17.33 -3.79
C ASN A 49 -26.00 -17.86 -4.51
N GLY A 50 -24.88 -17.99 -3.80
CA GLY A 50 -23.59 -18.41 -4.37
C GLY A 50 -22.89 -17.36 -5.24
N ARG A 51 -23.40 -16.12 -5.32
CA ARG A 51 -22.74 -15.02 -6.02
C ARG A 51 -21.50 -14.55 -5.24
N PRO A 52 -20.48 -14.01 -5.93
CA PRO A 52 -19.24 -13.55 -5.30
C PRO A 52 -19.46 -12.52 -4.18
N VAL A 53 -18.64 -12.61 -3.14
CA VAL A 53 -18.51 -11.59 -2.09
C VAL A 53 -17.16 -10.88 -2.28
N LEU A 54 -17.21 -9.57 -2.49
CA LEU A 54 -16.02 -8.75 -2.69
C LEU A 54 -15.78 -7.87 -1.47
N ILE A 55 -14.56 -7.89 -0.94
CA ILE A 55 -14.15 -7.09 0.22
C ILE A 55 -12.99 -6.19 -0.20
N PHE A 56 -13.17 -4.88 -0.13
CA PHE A 56 -12.15 -3.90 -0.50
C PHE A 56 -11.48 -3.29 0.73
N ASN A 57 -10.15 -3.21 0.66
CA ASN A 57 -9.31 -2.46 1.60
C ASN A 57 -9.42 -2.93 3.06
N ASP A 58 -9.65 -4.22 3.28
CA ASP A 58 -9.62 -4.83 4.62
C ASP A 58 -8.17 -4.90 5.13
N ALA A 59 -7.81 -3.96 6.00
CA ALA A 59 -6.42 -3.71 6.37
C ALA A 59 -5.75 -4.89 7.09
N PHE A 60 -6.51 -5.69 7.83
CA PHE A 60 -6.00 -6.81 8.61
C PHE A 60 -6.80 -8.10 8.42
N GLY A 61 -7.70 -8.15 7.44
CA GLY A 61 -8.52 -9.34 7.18
C GLY A 61 -9.65 -9.56 8.17
N THR A 62 -10.13 -8.52 8.86
CA THR A 62 -11.24 -8.66 9.84
C THR A 62 -12.52 -9.12 9.15
N LEU A 63 -12.90 -8.43 8.06
CA LEU A 63 -14.08 -8.75 7.28
C LEU A 63 -13.89 -10.08 6.54
N ALA A 64 -12.68 -10.31 6.03
CA ALA A 64 -12.33 -11.55 5.35
C ALA A 64 -12.45 -12.77 6.29
N CYS A 65 -11.96 -12.68 7.53
CA CYS A 65 -12.10 -13.74 8.54
C CYS A 65 -13.57 -13.94 8.93
N ALA A 66 -14.32 -12.86 9.13
CA ALA A 66 -15.74 -12.94 9.49
C ALA A 66 -16.62 -13.53 8.38
N LEU A 67 -16.26 -13.32 7.12
CA LEU A 67 -17.03 -13.75 5.95
C LEU A 67 -16.43 -14.98 5.24
N GLN A 68 -15.42 -15.63 5.80
CA GLN A 68 -14.67 -16.72 5.14
C GLN A 68 -15.55 -17.88 4.65
N GLN A 69 -16.70 -18.13 5.29
CA GLN A 69 -17.64 -19.19 4.88
C GLN A 69 -18.30 -18.93 3.52
N PHE A 70 -18.26 -17.69 3.04
CA PHE A 70 -18.77 -17.27 1.72
C PHE A 70 -17.67 -17.20 0.66
N GLU A 71 -16.48 -17.70 0.98
CA GLU A 71 -15.31 -17.72 0.10
C GLU A 71 -15.01 -16.36 -0.57
N PRO A 72 -14.87 -15.27 0.22
CA PRO A 72 -14.80 -13.93 -0.33
C PRO A 72 -13.51 -13.70 -1.11
N THR A 73 -13.58 -12.80 -2.09
CA THR A 73 -12.41 -12.19 -2.70
C THR A 73 -12.04 -10.91 -1.94
N SER A 74 -10.88 -10.90 -1.30
CA SER A 74 -10.28 -9.73 -0.66
C SER A 74 -9.40 -8.98 -1.66
N ILE A 75 -9.81 -7.76 -2.01
CA ILE A 75 -9.15 -6.87 -2.95
C ILE A 75 -8.45 -5.76 -2.17
N SER A 76 -7.15 -5.61 -2.39
CA SER A 76 -6.36 -4.54 -1.77
C SER A 76 -5.21 -4.11 -2.66
N ASP A 77 -4.78 -2.85 -2.53
CA ASP A 77 -3.51 -2.41 -3.08
C ASP A 77 -2.32 -2.74 -2.17
N SER A 78 -2.53 -3.29 -0.97
CA SER A 78 -1.47 -3.52 0.03
C SER A 78 -1.14 -5.00 0.19
N PHE A 79 0.11 -5.35 -0.10
CA PHE A 79 0.65 -6.67 0.22
C PHE A 79 0.70 -6.93 1.73
N MET A 80 0.91 -5.88 2.53
CA MET A 80 0.87 -6.00 3.99
C MET A 80 -0.52 -6.42 4.49
N SER A 81 -1.60 -5.92 3.87
CA SER A 81 -2.97 -6.33 4.17
C SER A 81 -3.21 -7.81 3.82
N GLN A 82 -2.60 -8.29 2.73
CA GLN A 82 -2.68 -9.71 2.36
C GLN A 82 -1.96 -10.61 3.38
N LEU A 83 -0.75 -10.24 3.78
CA LEU A 83 -0.01 -10.95 4.83
C LEU A 83 -0.78 -10.94 6.17
N ALA A 84 -1.37 -9.81 6.54
CA ALA A 84 -2.20 -9.67 7.73
C ALA A 84 -3.43 -10.60 7.68
N THR A 85 -4.08 -10.67 6.52
CA THR A 85 -5.25 -11.53 6.32
C THR A 85 -4.89 -13.00 6.47
N ARG A 86 -3.80 -13.46 5.83
CA ARG A 86 -3.31 -14.85 5.99
C ARG A 86 -2.94 -15.17 7.45
N HIS A 87 -2.28 -14.23 8.13
CA HIS A 87 -1.95 -14.35 9.55
C HIS A 87 -3.20 -14.55 10.41
N ASN A 88 -4.21 -13.70 10.24
CA ASN A 88 -5.43 -13.78 11.04
C ASN A 88 -6.33 -14.96 10.68
N LEU A 89 -6.34 -15.41 9.41
CA LEU A 89 -6.99 -16.69 9.05
C LEU A 89 -6.35 -17.86 9.79
N ARG A 90 -5.02 -17.96 9.78
CA ARG A 90 -4.28 -18.99 10.52
C ARG A 90 -4.51 -18.92 12.03
N LEU A 91 -4.55 -17.70 12.59
CA LEU A 91 -4.79 -17.48 14.02
C LEU A 91 -6.15 -18.03 14.46
N ASN A 92 -7.16 -17.96 13.58
CA ASN A 92 -8.50 -18.50 13.82
C ASN A 92 -8.69 -19.92 13.28
N HIS A 93 -7.61 -20.61 12.90
CA HIS A 93 -7.65 -21.98 12.34
C HIS A 93 -8.51 -22.13 11.08
N PHE A 94 -8.68 -21.05 10.31
CA PHE A 94 -9.32 -21.10 9.00
C PHE A 94 -8.31 -21.49 7.92
N ASP A 95 -8.79 -22.21 6.91
CA ASP A 95 -8.00 -22.51 5.71
C ASP A 95 -7.80 -21.23 4.89
N GLU A 96 -6.55 -20.88 4.58
CA GLU A 96 -6.22 -19.68 3.81
C GLU A 96 -6.85 -19.68 2.41
N SER A 97 -7.14 -20.87 1.83
CA SER A 97 -7.79 -21.00 0.52
C SER A 97 -9.23 -20.50 0.49
N ARG A 98 -9.87 -20.33 1.65
CA ARG A 98 -11.23 -19.79 1.76
C ARG A 98 -11.30 -18.29 1.50
N VAL A 99 -10.17 -17.59 1.39
CA VAL A 99 -10.17 -16.17 1.01
C VAL A 99 -9.26 -16.00 -0.18
N ALA A 100 -9.86 -15.81 -1.36
CA ALA A 100 -9.12 -15.40 -2.53
C ALA A 100 -8.58 -13.98 -2.31
N GLN A 101 -7.28 -13.76 -2.56
CA GLN A 101 -6.65 -12.44 -2.39
C GLN A 101 -6.11 -11.97 -3.73
N GLN A 102 -6.49 -10.75 -4.13
CA GLN A 102 -6.02 -10.16 -5.37
C GLN A 102 -5.72 -8.66 -5.22
N SER A 103 -4.90 -8.13 -6.14
CA SER A 103 -4.61 -6.70 -6.16
C SER A 103 -5.76 -5.91 -6.80
N SER A 104 -5.80 -4.60 -6.55
CA SER A 104 -6.78 -3.68 -7.19
C SER A 104 -6.63 -3.55 -8.71
N LEU A 105 -5.59 -4.16 -9.30
CA LEU A 105 -5.32 -4.15 -10.74
C LEU A 105 -5.84 -5.41 -11.46
N VAL A 106 -6.23 -6.45 -10.71
CA VAL A 106 -6.78 -7.68 -11.28
C VAL A 106 -8.27 -7.48 -11.59
N PRO A 107 -8.78 -7.97 -12.74
CA PRO A 107 -10.22 -7.95 -13.03
C PRO A 107 -11.07 -8.54 -11.91
N LEU A 108 -12.21 -7.92 -11.64
CA LEU A 108 -13.10 -8.34 -10.55
C LEU A 108 -13.99 -9.53 -10.97
N PRO A 109 -14.39 -10.40 -10.03
CA PRO A 109 -15.44 -11.38 -10.28
C PRO A 109 -16.75 -10.72 -10.72
N ILE A 110 -17.40 -11.30 -11.75
CA ILE A 110 -18.63 -10.77 -12.34
C ILE A 110 -19.87 -11.02 -11.47
N ASN A 111 -20.85 -10.12 -11.53
CA ASN A 111 -22.14 -10.21 -10.84
C ASN A 111 -22.02 -10.55 -9.33
N PRO A 112 -21.25 -9.78 -8.54
CA PRO A 112 -21.14 -10.01 -7.11
C PRO A 112 -22.50 -9.83 -6.42
N GLY A 113 -22.75 -10.68 -5.43
CA GLY A 113 -23.94 -10.55 -4.58
C GLY A 113 -23.77 -9.47 -3.52
N LEU A 114 -22.54 -9.33 -3.01
CA LEU A 114 -22.18 -8.39 -1.97
C LEU A 114 -20.82 -7.75 -2.26
N VAL A 115 -20.76 -6.44 -2.06
CA VAL A 115 -19.54 -5.64 -2.10
C VAL A 115 -19.44 -4.87 -0.79
N VAL A 116 -18.39 -5.15 -0.03
CA VAL A 116 -18.06 -4.48 1.23
C VAL A 116 -16.81 -3.63 1.01
N ILE A 117 -16.89 -2.32 1.26
CA ILE A 117 -15.79 -1.39 1.02
C ILE A 117 -15.36 -0.72 2.32
N LYS A 118 -14.13 -0.95 2.77
CA LYS A 118 -13.47 -0.02 3.69
C LYS A 118 -13.05 1.19 2.87
N VAL A 119 -13.61 2.37 3.17
CA VAL A 119 -13.32 3.57 2.38
C VAL A 119 -11.81 3.86 2.49
N PRO A 120 -11.05 3.87 1.38
CA PRO A 120 -9.61 4.06 1.43
C PRO A 120 -9.28 5.50 1.83
N LYS A 121 -8.02 5.72 2.21
CA LYS A 121 -7.54 7.06 2.62
C LYS A 121 -7.56 8.08 1.47
N THR A 122 -7.47 7.62 0.23
CA THR A 122 -7.37 8.46 -0.96
C THR A 122 -8.63 8.33 -1.81
N LEU A 123 -9.18 9.47 -2.26
CA LEU A 123 -10.34 9.46 -3.17
C LEU A 123 -9.99 8.85 -4.53
N ALA A 124 -8.75 8.99 -4.99
CA ALA A 124 -8.32 8.42 -6.27
C ALA A 124 -8.39 6.88 -6.25
N LEU A 125 -7.95 6.21 -5.15
CA LEU A 125 -8.10 4.76 -5.05
C LEU A 125 -9.58 4.36 -5.00
N LEU A 126 -10.41 5.09 -4.25
CA LEU A 126 -11.85 4.84 -4.25
C LEU A 126 -12.44 4.97 -5.65
N GLU A 127 -12.09 6.02 -6.40
CA GLU A 127 -12.57 6.27 -7.76
C GLU A 127 -12.23 5.11 -8.69
N GLN A 128 -10.97 4.66 -8.69
CA GLN A 128 -10.54 3.52 -9.49
C GLN A 128 -11.29 2.24 -9.12
N GLN A 129 -11.49 1.97 -7.83
CA GLN A 129 -12.21 0.78 -7.37
C GLN A 129 -13.69 0.82 -7.74
N LEU A 130 -14.33 1.99 -7.67
CA LEU A 130 -15.72 2.17 -8.10
C LEU A 130 -15.87 2.03 -9.62
N ILE A 131 -14.90 2.52 -10.41
CA ILE A 131 -14.87 2.31 -11.86
C ILE A 131 -14.73 0.82 -12.18
N ALA A 132 -13.83 0.10 -11.50
CA ALA A 132 -13.69 -1.35 -11.67
C ALA A 132 -14.98 -2.10 -11.29
N LEU A 133 -15.64 -1.69 -10.20
CA LEU A 133 -16.92 -2.27 -9.76
C LEU A 133 -18.04 -2.04 -10.77
N ARG A 134 -18.08 -0.86 -11.40
CA ARG A 134 -19.08 -0.50 -12.40
C ARG A 134 -19.20 -1.54 -13.52
N GLU A 135 -18.08 -2.19 -13.88
CA GLU A 135 -18.03 -3.20 -14.95
C GLU A 135 -18.64 -4.56 -14.55
N VAL A 136 -18.82 -4.82 -13.24
CA VAL A 136 -19.20 -6.15 -12.75
C VAL A 136 -20.48 -6.17 -11.92
N VAL A 137 -20.89 -5.06 -11.31
CA VAL A 137 -22.08 -5.01 -10.44
C VAL A 137 -23.37 -4.98 -11.25
N THR A 138 -24.43 -5.51 -10.64
CA THR A 138 -25.80 -5.47 -11.18
C THR A 138 -26.71 -4.66 -10.25
N PRO A 139 -27.92 -4.25 -10.68
CA PRO A 139 -28.90 -3.61 -9.80
C PRO A 139 -29.22 -4.39 -8.52
N ASP A 140 -28.99 -5.71 -8.52
CA ASP A 140 -29.23 -6.61 -7.38
C ASP A 140 -27.97 -6.85 -6.53
N THR A 141 -26.86 -6.16 -6.81
CA THR A 141 -25.66 -6.20 -5.98
C THR A 141 -25.86 -5.32 -4.74
N GLN A 142 -25.67 -5.89 -3.55
CA GLN A 142 -25.62 -5.12 -2.31
C GLN A 142 -24.25 -4.45 -2.18
N ILE A 143 -24.22 -3.11 -2.12
CA ILE A 143 -22.97 -2.34 -1.97
C ILE A 143 -23.03 -1.53 -0.67
N ILE A 144 -22.12 -1.83 0.25
CA ILE A 144 -22.01 -1.15 1.54
C ILE A 144 -20.55 -0.74 1.78
N ALA A 145 -20.32 0.54 2.04
CA ALA A 145 -19.02 1.07 2.42
C ALA A 145 -19.02 1.56 3.87
N GLY A 146 -17.90 1.41 4.57
CA GLY A 146 -17.74 1.81 5.97
C GLY A 146 -16.39 2.46 6.24
N ALA A 147 -16.41 3.50 7.07
CA ALA A 147 -15.23 4.16 7.60
C ALA A 147 -15.58 4.95 8.88
N LYS A 148 -14.58 5.60 9.48
CA LYS A 148 -14.84 6.58 10.54
C LYS A 148 -15.72 7.69 9.96
N ALA A 149 -16.69 8.14 10.75
CA ALA A 149 -17.66 9.14 10.33
C ALA A 149 -17.02 10.45 9.85
N ARG A 150 -15.84 10.80 10.38
CA ARG A 150 -15.07 11.98 9.96
C ARG A 150 -14.37 11.83 8.61
N ASP A 151 -14.16 10.59 8.15
CA ASP A 151 -13.47 10.26 6.89
C ASP A 151 -14.48 10.09 5.74
N ILE A 152 -15.80 10.12 6.03
CA ILE A 152 -16.86 10.17 5.03
C ILE A 152 -17.22 11.63 4.75
N HIS A 153 -16.75 12.13 3.61
CA HIS A 153 -16.98 13.49 3.17
C HIS A 153 -18.05 13.54 2.08
N THR A 154 -18.54 14.75 1.77
CA THR A 154 -19.47 14.97 0.64
C THR A 154 -18.87 14.47 -0.68
N SER A 155 -17.56 14.65 -0.88
CA SER A 155 -16.84 14.16 -2.06
C SER A 155 -16.86 12.64 -2.17
N THR A 156 -16.83 11.91 -1.04
CA THR A 156 -16.97 10.45 -1.02
C THR A 156 -18.33 10.04 -1.59
N LEU A 157 -19.43 10.65 -1.12
CA LEU A 157 -20.79 10.34 -1.58
C LEU A 157 -20.98 10.71 -3.05
N GLN A 158 -20.52 11.90 -3.45
CA GLN A 158 -20.58 12.36 -4.83
C GLN A 158 -19.87 11.41 -5.79
N LEU A 159 -18.79 10.76 -5.35
CA LEU A 159 -18.06 9.79 -6.16
C LEU A 159 -18.85 8.49 -6.38
N PHE A 160 -19.48 7.95 -5.32
CA PHE A 160 -20.42 6.83 -5.45
C PHE A 160 -21.59 7.18 -6.38
N GLU A 161 -22.18 8.36 -6.21
CA GLU A 161 -23.33 8.82 -7.00
C GLU A 161 -22.97 9.07 -8.47
N LYS A 162 -21.78 9.60 -8.74
CA LYS A 162 -21.24 9.79 -10.09
C LYS A 162 -21.05 8.45 -10.81
N ILE A 163 -20.49 7.45 -10.12
CA ILE A 163 -19.95 6.23 -10.77
C ILE A 163 -20.93 5.06 -10.72
N LEU A 164 -21.57 4.83 -9.58
CA LEU A 164 -22.41 3.64 -9.34
C LEU A 164 -23.89 3.98 -9.23
N GLY A 165 -24.26 5.00 -8.45
CA GLY A 165 -25.65 5.38 -8.26
C GLY A 165 -25.97 5.94 -6.86
N PRO A 166 -27.25 6.21 -6.58
CA PRO A 166 -27.68 6.97 -5.40
C PRO A 166 -27.22 6.32 -4.09
N THR A 167 -26.86 7.17 -3.13
CA THR A 167 -26.39 6.74 -1.82
C THR A 167 -27.36 7.05 -0.68
N LYS A 168 -27.34 6.22 0.35
CA LYS A 168 -27.98 6.47 1.65
C LYS A 168 -26.97 6.22 2.76
N THR A 169 -26.90 7.14 3.72
CA THR A 169 -26.00 6.98 4.88
C THR A 169 -26.74 6.51 6.11
N THR A 170 -26.02 5.82 6.99
CA THR A 170 -26.52 5.45 8.31
C THR A 170 -26.26 6.54 9.34
N LEU A 171 -26.92 6.44 10.51
CA LEU A 171 -26.51 7.21 11.69
C LEU A 171 -25.10 6.81 12.12
N ALA A 172 -24.37 7.77 12.68
CA ALA A 172 -23.04 7.48 13.22
C ALA A 172 -23.18 6.55 14.44
N TRP A 173 -22.37 5.51 14.49
CA TRP A 173 -22.33 4.54 15.57
C TRP A 173 -20.88 4.25 15.94
N LYS A 174 -20.52 4.39 17.22
CA LYS A 174 -19.12 4.27 17.70
C LYS A 174 -18.10 5.05 16.85
N LYS A 175 -18.46 6.25 16.37
CA LYS A 175 -17.68 7.10 15.45
C LYS A 175 -17.44 6.51 14.05
N ALA A 176 -18.11 5.43 13.68
CA ALA A 176 -18.19 4.90 12.32
C ALA A 176 -19.51 5.33 11.65
N ARG A 177 -19.53 5.32 10.32
CA ARG A 177 -20.72 5.55 9.51
C ARG A 177 -20.64 4.68 8.25
N LEU A 178 -21.80 4.25 7.75
CA LEU A 178 -21.89 3.45 6.54
C LEU A 178 -22.55 4.23 5.41
N ILE A 179 -22.23 3.83 4.19
CA ILE A 179 -22.81 4.28 2.92
C ILE A 179 -23.40 3.05 2.25
N HIS A 180 -24.70 3.06 1.98
CA HIS A 180 -25.36 2.11 1.09
C HIS A 180 -25.45 2.73 -0.29
N CYS A 181 -25.03 2.01 -1.33
CA CYS A 181 -25.13 2.46 -2.70
C CYS A 181 -26.06 1.52 -3.48
N GLN A 182 -27.01 2.08 -4.20
CA GLN A 182 -27.84 1.35 -5.15
C GLN A 182 -27.23 1.50 -6.54
N PRO A 183 -26.69 0.44 -7.16
CA PRO A 183 -26.09 0.52 -8.48
C PRO A 183 -27.17 0.75 -9.56
N THR A 184 -27.26 1.98 -10.06
CA THR A 184 -28.09 2.37 -11.21
C THR A 184 -27.27 2.61 -12.47
N LEU A 185 -25.93 2.61 -12.35
CA LEU A 185 -24.94 2.74 -13.42
C LEU A 185 -25.20 3.96 -14.33
N PRO A 186 -25.25 5.19 -13.77
CA PRO A 186 -25.51 6.40 -14.53
C PRO A 186 -24.51 6.55 -15.69
N ALA A 187 -24.91 7.13 -16.82
CA ALA A 187 -24.00 7.28 -17.97
C ALA A 187 -22.78 8.14 -17.60
N GLN A 188 -21.58 7.62 -17.88
CA GLN A 188 -20.31 8.28 -17.57
C GLN A 188 -19.34 8.09 -18.75
N ALA A 189 -18.53 9.11 -19.04
CA ALA A 189 -17.43 8.98 -20.00
C ALA A 189 -16.29 8.14 -19.40
N ALA A 190 -15.59 7.39 -20.24
CA ALA A 190 -14.37 6.71 -19.81
C ALA A 190 -13.33 7.75 -19.38
N GLU A 191 -12.91 7.72 -18.12
CA GLU A 191 -11.84 8.56 -17.59
C GLU A 191 -10.57 7.70 -17.41
N PRO A 192 -9.37 8.25 -17.65
CA PRO A 192 -8.12 7.53 -17.41
C PRO A 192 -7.98 7.16 -15.93
N VAL A 193 -7.60 5.91 -15.66
CA VAL A 193 -7.34 5.43 -14.29
C VAL A 193 -5.94 5.78 -13.77
N THR A 194 -5.09 6.33 -14.63
CA THR A 194 -3.73 6.79 -14.33
C THR A 194 -3.64 8.32 -14.44
N THR A 195 -2.65 8.90 -13.75
CA THR A 195 -2.28 10.30 -13.90
C THR A 195 -0.86 10.41 -14.43
N GLU A 196 -0.68 11.25 -15.43
CA GLU A 196 0.59 11.49 -16.10
C GLU A 196 1.04 12.94 -15.95
N TRP A 197 2.35 13.14 -15.80
CA TRP A 197 2.99 14.45 -15.83
C TRP A 197 4.42 14.33 -16.35
N ALA A 198 4.95 15.42 -16.92
CA ALA A 198 6.34 15.49 -17.35
C ALA A 198 7.25 15.70 -16.14
N LEU A 199 8.37 15.00 -16.10
CA LEU A 199 9.40 15.20 -15.09
C LEU A 199 10.29 16.37 -15.50
N ASP A 200 10.29 17.42 -14.68
CA ASP A 200 11.08 18.63 -14.92
C ASP A 200 12.55 18.32 -15.24
N ASP A 201 13.14 19.09 -16.15
CA ASP A 201 14.54 18.97 -16.58
C ASP A 201 14.91 17.60 -17.20
N SER A 202 13.93 16.86 -17.71
CA SER A 202 14.12 15.60 -18.43
C SER A 202 13.08 15.40 -19.55
N GLU A 203 13.31 14.42 -20.43
CA GLU A 203 12.32 13.98 -21.41
C GLU A 203 11.31 12.97 -20.83
N PHE A 204 11.42 12.63 -19.54
CA PHE A 204 10.63 11.56 -18.94
C PHE A 204 9.20 11.99 -18.63
N ARG A 205 8.27 11.05 -18.83
CA ARG A 205 6.86 11.17 -18.43
C ARG A 205 6.53 10.13 -17.39
N ILE A 206 6.01 10.60 -16.25
CA ILE A 206 5.71 9.74 -15.10
C ILE A 206 4.22 9.45 -15.06
N THR A 207 3.90 8.17 -15.21
CA THR A 207 2.57 7.57 -15.11
C THR A 207 2.37 7.01 -13.71
N ASN A 208 1.20 7.28 -13.12
CA ASN A 208 0.90 6.93 -11.73
C ASN A 208 -0.49 6.31 -11.62
N HIS A 209 -0.57 5.12 -11.03
CA HIS A 209 -1.83 4.53 -10.60
C HIS A 209 -2.45 5.28 -9.41
N ALA A 210 -3.69 4.92 -9.08
CA ALA A 210 -4.57 5.70 -8.21
C ALA A 210 -4.07 5.89 -6.77
N ASN A 211 -3.38 4.90 -6.21
CA ASN A 211 -2.93 4.93 -4.81
C ASN A 211 -1.45 5.29 -4.63
N VAL A 212 -0.76 5.67 -5.71
CA VAL A 212 0.68 5.96 -5.66
C VAL A 212 0.98 7.28 -4.96
N PHE A 213 2.03 7.30 -4.15
CA PHE A 213 2.50 8.49 -3.46
C PHE A 213 2.88 9.60 -4.45
N SER A 214 2.52 10.85 -4.14
CA SER A 214 2.78 12.02 -5.00
C SER A 214 2.30 11.86 -6.45
N ARG A 215 1.20 11.13 -6.69
CA ARG A 215 0.73 10.81 -8.06
C ARG A 215 0.49 12.01 -9.00
N THR A 216 0.26 13.21 -8.47
CA THR A 216 -0.03 14.42 -9.26
C THR A 216 1.20 15.25 -9.62
N GLY A 217 2.39 14.89 -9.14
CA GLY A 217 3.62 15.61 -9.45
C GLY A 217 4.81 15.17 -8.60
N LEU A 218 6.02 15.55 -9.01
CA LEU A 218 7.24 15.16 -8.33
C LEU A 218 7.27 15.62 -6.86
N ASP A 219 7.48 14.66 -5.95
CA ASP A 219 7.70 14.95 -4.53
C ASP A 219 8.95 15.82 -4.33
N ILE A 220 8.86 16.80 -3.45
CA ILE A 220 9.95 17.73 -3.17
C ILE A 220 11.15 17.06 -2.49
N GLY A 221 10.91 15.99 -1.72
CA GLY A 221 11.96 15.16 -1.14
C GLY A 221 12.66 14.34 -2.22
N ALA A 222 11.89 13.66 -3.08
CA ALA A 222 12.41 12.92 -4.23
C ALA A 222 13.21 13.82 -5.20
N ARG A 223 12.70 15.01 -5.52
CA ARG A 223 13.42 16.00 -6.35
C ARG A 223 14.78 16.34 -5.77
N PHE A 224 14.85 16.59 -4.46
CA PHE A 224 16.12 16.86 -3.80
C PHE A 224 17.02 15.62 -3.78
N PHE A 225 16.44 14.44 -3.61
CA PHE A 225 17.19 13.18 -3.55
C PHE A 225 17.87 12.84 -4.88
N MET A 226 17.16 13.03 -6.01
CA MET A 226 17.66 12.78 -7.36
C MET A 226 18.94 13.55 -7.69
N GLN A 227 19.14 14.74 -7.12
CA GLN A 227 20.34 15.57 -7.32
C GLN A 227 21.60 14.99 -6.66
N HIS A 228 21.44 13.98 -5.81
CA HIS A 228 22.51 13.42 -4.99
C HIS A 228 22.45 11.89 -4.94
N LEU A 229 21.97 11.25 -6.01
CA LEU A 229 22.03 9.79 -6.14
C LEU A 229 23.49 9.32 -6.36
N PRO A 230 23.81 8.07 -6.02
CA PRO A 230 25.12 7.52 -6.33
C PRO A 230 25.25 7.25 -7.83
N GLU A 231 26.49 7.32 -8.32
CA GLU A 231 26.88 7.10 -9.72
C GLU A 231 28.02 6.08 -9.77
N GLY A 232 28.20 5.42 -10.91
CA GLY A 232 29.29 4.47 -11.14
C GLY A 232 29.21 3.19 -10.29
N ILE A 233 28.02 2.79 -9.86
CA ILE A 233 27.80 1.50 -9.21
C ILE A 233 27.72 0.42 -10.29
N GLU A 234 28.58 -0.58 -10.17
CA GLU A 234 28.44 -1.88 -10.83
C GLU A 234 27.69 -2.83 -9.88
N GLY A 235 26.83 -3.71 -10.38
CA GLY A 235 26.09 -4.68 -9.56
C GLY A 235 24.66 -4.24 -9.23
N ARG A 236 24.09 -4.67 -8.08
CA ARG A 236 22.64 -4.57 -7.84
C ARG A 236 22.25 -3.42 -6.90
N ILE A 237 21.34 -2.56 -7.32
CA ILE A 237 20.76 -1.45 -6.55
C ILE A 237 19.30 -1.78 -6.23
N ALA A 238 18.80 -1.40 -5.05
CA ALA A 238 17.38 -1.45 -4.73
C ALA A 238 16.80 -0.05 -4.49
N ASP A 239 15.66 0.26 -5.13
CA ASP A 239 14.77 1.37 -4.77
C ASP A 239 13.72 0.84 -3.80
N LEU A 240 13.93 1.10 -2.50
CA LEU A 240 13.15 0.55 -1.40
C LEU A 240 12.01 1.52 -1.02
N GLY A 241 10.78 1.11 -1.35
CA GLY A 241 9.60 1.97 -1.33
C GLY A 241 9.54 2.82 -2.61
N CYS A 242 9.59 2.14 -3.76
CA CYS A 242 9.85 2.79 -5.04
C CYS A 242 8.73 3.75 -5.49
N GLY A 243 7.48 3.59 -5.01
CA GLY A 243 6.38 4.48 -5.39
C GLY A 243 6.14 4.48 -6.90
N ASN A 244 6.32 5.61 -7.58
CA ASN A 244 6.24 5.68 -9.05
C ASN A 244 7.57 5.35 -9.77
N GLY A 245 8.61 4.99 -9.03
CA GLY A 245 9.89 4.55 -9.58
C GLY A 245 10.81 5.67 -10.05
N VAL A 246 10.47 6.95 -9.82
CA VAL A 246 11.31 8.06 -10.30
C VAL A 246 12.74 8.02 -9.74
N ILE A 247 12.91 7.58 -8.48
CA ILE A 247 14.24 7.44 -7.85
C ILE A 247 15.03 6.33 -8.52
N GLY A 248 14.47 5.11 -8.58
CA GLY A 248 15.12 3.97 -9.22
C GLY A 248 15.38 4.19 -10.71
N MET A 249 14.46 4.81 -11.45
CA MET A 249 14.65 5.14 -12.87
C MET A 249 15.78 6.15 -13.09
N THR A 250 15.87 7.18 -12.23
CA THR A 250 16.98 8.14 -12.28
C THR A 250 18.31 7.46 -11.95
N ALA A 251 18.33 6.61 -10.92
CA ALA A 251 19.52 5.84 -10.56
C ALA A 251 19.93 4.84 -11.64
N LEU A 252 18.98 4.21 -12.33
CA LEU A 252 19.21 3.29 -13.44
C LEU A 252 19.91 3.98 -14.61
N ALA A 253 19.48 5.20 -14.95
CA ALA A 253 20.11 6.02 -15.99
C ALA A 253 21.54 6.48 -15.60
N LEU A 254 21.79 6.73 -14.32
CA LEU A 254 23.11 7.13 -13.80
C LEU A 254 24.09 5.95 -13.66
N ASN A 255 23.59 4.72 -13.67
CA ASN A 255 24.37 3.50 -13.40
C ASN A 255 24.08 2.43 -14.49
N PRO A 256 24.68 2.59 -15.69
CA PRO A 256 24.39 1.71 -16.84
C PRO A 256 24.83 0.26 -16.64
N ASP A 257 25.80 0.01 -15.75
CA ASP A 257 26.32 -1.32 -15.42
C ASP A 257 25.65 -1.94 -14.17
N ALA A 258 24.59 -1.30 -13.65
CA ALA A 258 23.84 -1.81 -12.51
C ALA A 258 22.60 -2.60 -12.91
N GLU A 259 22.14 -3.50 -12.05
CA GLU A 259 20.77 -4.01 -12.06
C GLU A 259 19.93 -3.24 -11.04
N MET A 260 18.67 -2.98 -11.34
CA MET A 260 17.76 -2.24 -10.47
C MET A 260 16.63 -3.13 -9.96
N LEU A 261 16.47 -3.19 -8.64
CA LEU A 261 15.33 -3.81 -7.98
C LEU A 261 14.40 -2.71 -7.47
N PHE A 262 13.21 -2.62 -8.04
CA PHE A 262 12.13 -1.75 -7.57
C PHE A 262 11.24 -2.54 -6.61
N VAL A 263 11.13 -2.09 -5.37
CA VAL A 263 10.32 -2.79 -4.34
C VAL A 263 9.35 -1.84 -3.66
N ASP A 264 8.10 -2.25 -3.56
CA ASP A 264 7.08 -1.56 -2.77
C ASP A 264 6.08 -2.56 -2.19
N GLU A 265 5.35 -2.18 -1.13
CA GLU A 265 4.23 -3.00 -0.65
C GLU A 265 2.95 -2.79 -1.47
N SER A 266 2.90 -1.68 -2.22
CA SER A 266 1.79 -1.32 -3.10
C SER A 266 1.92 -1.97 -4.47
N TYR A 267 0.88 -2.70 -4.88
CA TYR A 267 0.80 -3.26 -6.24
C TYR A 267 0.78 -2.16 -7.30
N MET A 268 0.04 -1.08 -7.05
CA MET A 268 -0.04 0.09 -7.92
C MET A 268 1.29 0.84 -8.04
N ALA A 269 2.09 0.89 -6.97
CA ALA A 269 3.43 1.48 -7.00
C ALA A 269 4.38 0.68 -7.90
N VAL A 270 4.46 -0.63 -7.67
CA VAL A 270 5.32 -1.51 -8.49
C VAL A 270 4.92 -1.47 -9.96
N GLU A 271 3.62 -1.52 -10.27
CA GLU A 271 3.15 -1.41 -11.65
C GLU A 271 3.46 -0.02 -12.26
N SER A 272 3.30 1.06 -11.49
CA SER A 272 3.67 2.41 -11.98
C SER A 272 5.17 2.53 -12.24
N SER A 273 6.00 1.97 -11.36
CA SER A 273 7.45 1.95 -11.53
C SER A 273 7.84 1.19 -12.81
N LYS A 274 7.21 0.04 -13.04
CA LYS A 274 7.39 -0.75 -14.26
C LYS A 274 7.01 0.02 -15.51
N LEU A 275 5.79 0.58 -15.55
CA LEU A 275 5.32 1.40 -16.67
C LEU A 275 6.26 2.57 -16.95
N ASN A 276 6.80 3.20 -15.91
CA ASN A 276 7.72 4.32 -16.08
C ASN A 276 9.07 3.90 -16.65
N VAL A 277 9.64 2.78 -16.25
CA VAL A 277 10.85 2.26 -16.90
C VAL A 277 10.54 1.86 -18.35
N GLU A 278 9.46 1.12 -18.60
CA GLU A 278 9.09 0.68 -19.96
C GLU A 278 8.88 1.85 -20.93
N ASN A 279 8.28 2.94 -20.47
CA ASN A 279 7.98 4.10 -21.32
C ASN A 279 9.17 5.05 -21.52
N ASN A 280 10.10 5.11 -20.56
CA ASN A 280 11.15 6.14 -20.55
C ASN A 280 12.56 5.59 -20.79
N LEU A 281 12.81 4.33 -20.42
CA LEU A 281 14.09 3.63 -20.55
C LEU A 281 13.86 2.16 -21.03
N PRO A 282 13.17 1.96 -22.16
CA PRO A 282 12.81 0.61 -22.64
C PRO A 282 14.02 -0.30 -22.88
N GLU A 283 15.18 0.25 -23.22
CA GLU A 283 16.44 -0.47 -23.39
C GLU A 283 16.98 -1.07 -22.08
N ASP A 284 16.59 -0.49 -20.94
CA ASP A 284 17.09 -0.88 -19.62
C ASP A 284 16.15 -1.81 -18.87
N ILE A 285 14.97 -2.12 -19.42
CA ILE A 285 13.97 -2.97 -18.77
C ILE A 285 14.53 -4.35 -18.39
N ASN A 286 15.45 -4.89 -19.19
CA ASN A 286 16.06 -6.20 -18.95
C ASN A 286 17.01 -6.22 -17.73
N ARG A 287 17.44 -5.05 -17.26
CA ARG A 287 18.25 -4.88 -16.04
C ARG A 287 17.38 -4.60 -14.82
N CYS A 288 16.04 -4.59 -14.97
CA CYS A 288 15.11 -4.22 -13.92
C CYS A 288 14.33 -5.43 -13.39
N GLN A 289 14.11 -5.44 -12.08
CA GLN A 289 13.23 -6.37 -11.39
C GLN A 289 12.22 -5.58 -10.57
N PHE A 290 10.96 -6.01 -10.60
CA PHE A 290 9.84 -5.33 -9.97
C PHE A 290 9.18 -6.29 -8.98
N GLU A 291 9.25 -5.98 -7.69
CA GLU A 291 8.76 -6.87 -6.63
C GLU A 291 7.76 -6.16 -5.73
N VAL A 292 6.56 -6.73 -5.63
CA VAL A 292 5.62 -6.37 -4.55
C VAL A 292 6.00 -7.15 -3.30
N ASN A 293 6.47 -6.47 -2.26
CA ASN A 293 7.06 -7.14 -1.11
C ASN A 293 6.96 -6.33 0.19
N ASN A 294 7.14 -7.01 1.33
CA ASN A 294 7.33 -6.39 2.62
C ASN A 294 8.79 -5.96 2.77
N MET A 295 9.09 -4.72 2.38
CA MET A 295 10.47 -4.19 2.37
C MET A 295 11.39 -5.14 1.57
N LEU A 296 12.50 -5.61 2.14
CA LEU A 296 13.43 -6.50 1.43
C LEU A 296 13.30 -7.96 1.92
N ALA A 297 12.13 -8.37 2.42
CA ALA A 297 11.91 -9.74 2.88
C ALA A 297 12.21 -10.76 1.75
N GLY A 298 13.02 -11.78 2.04
CA GLY A 298 13.42 -12.78 1.04
C GLY A 298 14.54 -12.36 0.09
N VAL A 299 14.90 -11.07 0.03
CA VAL A 299 16.10 -10.63 -0.70
C VAL A 299 17.34 -11.17 0.00
N GLU A 300 18.28 -11.71 -0.78
CA GLU A 300 19.49 -12.36 -0.29
C GLU A 300 20.35 -11.42 0.56
N ARG A 301 21.04 -11.99 1.55
CA ARG A 301 22.01 -11.24 2.35
C ARG A 301 23.22 -10.91 1.49
N GLU A 302 23.74 -9.70 1.64
CA GLU A 302 24.98 -9.28 0.98
C GLU A 302 24.93 -9.30 -0.56
N SER A 303 23.75 -9.17 -1.15
CA SER A 303 23.55 -9.14 -2.61
C SER A 303 23.46 -7.72 -3.19
N LEU A 304 23.23 -6.70 -2.36
CA LEU A 304 23.00 -5.33 -2.82
C LEU A 304 24.24 -4.45 -2.66
N HIS A 305 24.51 -3.65 -3.69
CA HIS A 305 25.61 -2.69 -3.76
C HIS A 305 25.16 -1.31 -3.26
N ALA A 306 23.90 -0.95 -3.52
CA ALA A 306 23.25 0.18 -2.89
C ALA A 306 21.77 -0.06 -2.60
N VAL A 307 21.26 0.62 -1.59
CA VAL A 307 19.83 0.75 -1.30
C VAL A 307 19.49 2.23 -1.26
N LEU A 308 18.55 2.65 -2.09
CA LEU A 308 18.00 3.99 -2.14
C LEU A 308 16.64 3.97 -1.45
N CYS A 309 16.38 4.93 -0.55
CA CYS A 309 15.12 4.92 0.18
C CYS A 309 14.64 6.35 0.49
N ASN A 310 13.38 6.62 0.17
CA ASN A 310 12.61 7.76 0.64
C ASN A 310 11.52 7.24 1.59
N PRO A 311 11.82 7.01 2.89
CA PRO A 311 10.89 6.36 3.80
C PRO A 311 9.57 7.13 3.91
N PRO A 312 8.42 6.47 4.12
CA PRO A 312 7.13 7.15 4.22
C PRO A 312 7.11 8.15 5.38
N PHE A 313 6.62 9.36 5.11
CA PHE A 313 6.43 10.40 6.13
C PHE A 313 4.94 10.64 6.39
N HIS A 314 4.49 10.33 7.59
CA HIS A 314 3.26 10.90 8.14
C HIS A 314 3.63 11.70 9.38
N GLN A 315 3.10 12.91 9.49
CA GLN A 315 3.44 13.85 10.56
C GLN A 315 3.24 13.20 11.94
N GLY A 316 4.34 12.74 12.55
CA GLY A 316 4.43 12.41 13.97
C GLY A 316 3.77 11.10 14.44
N THR A 317 3.49 10.12 13.59
CA THR A 317 3.03 8.81 14.09
C THR A 317 4.20 7.88 14.38
N VAL A 318 4.24 7.28 15.58
CA VAL A 318 5.23 6.26 16.00
C VAL A 318 5.42 5.19 14.90
N ILE A 319 4.32 4.80 14.25
CA ILE A 319 4.27 3.81 13.16
C ILE A 319 5.22 4.14 11.99
N SER A 320 5.31 5.41 11.54
CA SER A 320 6.18 5.75 10.41
C SER A 320 7.67 5.67 10.77
N ASP A 321 8.01 5.93 12.03
CA ASP A 321 9.38 5.88 12.52
C ASP A 321 9.88 4.44 12.69
N ASP A 322 8.99 3.52 13.06
CA ASP A 322 9.24 2.07 13.12
C ASP A 322 9.38 1.45 11.73
N THR A 323 8.54 1.85 10.77
CA THR A 323 8.67 1.40 9.38
C THR A 323 10.03 1.79 8.79
N ALA A 324 10.44 3.05 8.95
CA ALA A 324 11.75 3.51 8.48
C ALA A 324 12.90 2.74 9.14
N TRP A 325 12.80 2.46 10.45
CA TRP A 325 13.80 1.64 11.14
C TRP A 325 13.90 0.22 10.59
N ARG A 326 12.76 -0.44 10.33
CA ARG A 326 12.73 -1.78 9.72
C ARG A 326 13.34 -1.78 8.32
N MET A 327 13.02 -0.76 7.50
CA MET A 327 13.64 -0.55 6.18
C MET A 327 15.17 -0.45 6.28
N PHE A 328 15.69 0.31 7.24
CA PHE A 328 17.15 0.45 7.44
C PHE A 328 17.81 -0.87 7.88
N CYS A 329 17.15 -1.62 8.77
CA CYS A 329 17.61 -2.95 9.20
C CYS A 329 17.71 -3.92 8.02
N ASP A 330 16.68 -3.94 7.17
CA ASP A 330 16.65 -4.76 5.97
C ASP A 330 17.72 -4.33 4.96
N ALA A 331 17.87 -3.02 4.74
CA ALA A 331 18.95 -2.51 3.90
C ALA A 331 20.32 -2.98 4.40
N LYS A 332 20.64 -2.84 5.70
CA LYS A 332 21.90 -3.33 6.25
C LYS A 332 22.09 -4.84 6.07
N ARG A 333 21.02 -5.63 6.18
CA ARG A 333 21.06 -7.08 6.00
C ARG A 333 21.41 -7.45 4.56
N CYS A 334 20.77 -6.80 3.57
CA CYS A 334 20.92 -7.12 2.15
C CYS A 334 22.14 -6.48 1.50
N LEU A 335 22.67 -5.37 2.04
CA LEU A 335 23.89 -4.74 1.52
C LEU A 335 25.11 -5.66 1.69
N GLN A 336 26.00 -5.68 0.70
CA GLN A 336 27.33 -6.28 0.84
C GLN A 336 28.26 -5.39 1.65
N THR A 337 29.42 -5.92 2.07
CA THR A 337 30.46 -5.09 2.67
C THR A 337 30.93 -4.02 1.67
N GLY A 338 30.94 -2.75 2.08
CA GLY A 338 31.23 -1.60 1.22
C GLY A 338 30.01 -1.02 0.51
N GLY A 339 28.89 -1.75 0.47
CA GLY A 339 27.63 -1.24 -0.08
C GLY A 339 27.02 -0.13 0.77
N GLU A 340 26.22 0.73 0.15
CA GLU A 340 25.66 1.92 0.81
C GLU A 340 24.13 1.94 0.88
N LEU A 341 23.61 2.37 2.04
CA LEU A 341 22.25 2.89 2.16
C LEU A 341 22.30 4.40 1.98
N ARG A 342 21.57 4.92 0.99
CA ARG A 342 21.36 6.35 0.80
C ARG A 342 19.88 6.67 1.00
N ILE A 343 19.60 7.65 1.86
CA ILE A 343 18.22 8.05 2.17
C ILE A 343 18.03 9.55 2.03
N VAL A 344 16.79 9.94 1.76
CA VAL A 344 16.30 11.30 2.02
C VAL A 344 15.31 11.27 3.17
N GLY A 345 15.35 12.27 4.04
CA GLY A 345 14.34 12.42 5.09
C GLY A 345 14.16 13.83 5.59
N ASN A 346 13.05 14.06 6.29
CA ASN A 346 12.80 15.35 6.95
C ASN A 346 13.88 15.62 8.01
N ARG A 347 14.41 16.85 8.03
CA ARG A 347 15.52 17.25 8.93
C ARG A 347 15.24 17.08 10.42
N HIS A 348 13.97 17.15 10.82
CA HIS A 348 13.58 17.01 12.22
C HIS A 348 13.56 15.56 12.72
N LEU A 349 13.71 14.57 11.81
CA LEU A 349 13.76 13.16 12.16
C LEU A 349 15.20 12.76 12.50
N ASP A 350 15.37 11.96 13.54
CA ASP A 350 16.70 11.59 14.05
C ASP A 350 17.33 10.40 13.29
N TYR A 351 17.18 10.39 11.97
CA TYR A 351 17.70 9.32 11.12
C TYR A 351 19.23 9.23 11.15
N TYR A 352 19.93 10.33 11.38
CA TYR A 352 21.38 10.32 11.54
C TYR A 352 21.83 9.43 12.70
N GLN A 353 21.22 9.58 13.88
CA GLN A 353 21.59 8.76 15.03
C GLN A 353 21.15 7.31 14.87
N LYS A 354 19.97 7.07 14.26
CA LYS A 354 19.52 5.72 13.91
C LYS A 354 20.52 5.01 13.00
N LEU A 355 20.94 5.66 11.91
CA LEU A 355 21.91 5.10 10.98
C LEU A 355 23.28 4.90 11.63
N ARG A 356 23.76 5.84 12.44
CA ARG A 356 25.02 5.64 13.21
C ARG A 356 24.93 4.46 14.17
N ARG A 357 23.82 4.30 14.88
CA ARG A 357 23.59 3.15 15.78
C ARG A 357 23.57 1.84 15.00
N LEU A 358 22.94 1.83 13.83
CA LEU A 358 22.76 0.63 13.03
C LEU A 358 24.02 0.25 12.23
N PHE A 359 24.64 1.17 11.51
CA PHE A 359 25.78 0.93 10.62
C PHE A 359 27.15 1.22 11.27
N GLY A 360 27.17 1.90 12.42
CA GLY A 360 28.41 2.40 13.03
C GLY A 360 28.95 3.68 12.39
N ASN A 361 28.39 4.11 11.27
CA ASN A 361 28.75 5.31 10.53
C ASN A 361 27.51 5.96 9.90
N CYS A 362 27.59 7.26 9.63
CA CYS A 362 26.61 7.99 8.84
C CYS A 362 27.25 9.31 8.39
N THR A 363 27.10 9.66 7.11
CA THR A 363 27.58 10.91 6.53
C THR A 363 26.41 11.69 5.95
N THR A 364 26.38 13.00 6.21
CA THR A 364 25.43 13.90 5.54
C THR A 364 25.97 14.26 4.16
N ILE A 365 25.24 13.88 3.11
CA ILE A 365 25.60 14.18 1.71
C ILE A 365 25.16 15.59 1.35
N ALA A 366 23.92 15.93 1.68
CA ALA A 366 23.36 17.24 1.43
C ALA A 366 22.26 17.56 2.44
N THR A 367 21.97 18.85 2.62
CA THR A 367 20.85 19.33 3.43
C THR A 367 20.29 20.59 2.80
N ASN A 368 18.98 20.76 2.86
CA ASN A 368 18.31 22.02 2.53
C ASN A 368 17.49 22.51 3.73
N GLN A 369 16.49 23.38 3.52
CA GLN A 369 15.66 23.87 4.64
C GLN A 369 14.79 22.77 5.27
N LYS A 370 14.29 21.81 4.49
CA LYS A 370 13.31 20.79 4.90
C LYS A 370 13.89 19.38 5.01
N PHE A 371 14.80 19.01 4.11
CA PHE A 371 15.29 17.65 3.92
C PHE A 371 16.79 17.52 4.17
N VAL A 372 17.20 16.32 4.56
CA VAL A 372 18.59 15.88 4.68
C VAL A 372 18.78 14.59 3.88
N ILE A 373 19.90 14.47 3.18
CA ILE A 373 20.32 13.25 2.50
C ILE A 373 21.47 12.65 3.29
N LEU A 374 21.27 11.40 3.70
CA LEU A 374 22.20 10.66 4.55
C LEU A 374 22.71 9.42 3.82
N ARG A 375 23.96 9.08 4.11
CA ARG A 375 24.65 7.90 3.58
C ARG A 375 25.23 7.08 4.73
N ALA A 376 24.99 5.78 4.73
CA ALA A 376 25.61 4.84 5.65
C ALA A 376 26.18 3.65 4.87
N VAL A 377 27.41 3.23 5.21
CA VAL A 377 28.12 2.13 4.51
C VAL A 377 28.16 0.90 5.39
N LYS A 378 27.87 -0.27 4.84
CA LYS A 378 28.04 -1.52 5.57
C LYS A 378 29.53 -1.85 5.72
N SER A 379 30.03 -1.87 6.94
CA SER A 379 31.37 -2.36 7.26
C SER A 379 31.36 -3.87 7.52
N ALA A 380 32.51 -4.53 7.33
CA ALA A 380 32.68 -5.91 7.76
C ALA A 380 32.34 -6.05 9.26
N ALA A 381 31.73 -7.17 9.64
CA ALA A 381 31.51 -7.48 11.05
C ALA A 381 32.88 -7.49 11.77
N ARG A 382 32.97 -6.80 12.91
CA ARG A 382 34.12 -6.99 13.79
C ARG A 382 34.00 -8.42 14.34
N GLY A 383 34.91 -9.29 13.93
CA GLY A 383 34.98 -10.68 14.36
C GLY A 383 35.24 -10.84 15.85
#